data_AF-A0A815ULV1-F1
#
_entry.id   AF-A0A815ULV1-F1
#
_cell.length_a   1.000
_cell.length_b   1.000
_cell.length_c   1.000
_cell.angle_alpha   90.00
_cell.angle_beta   90.00
_cell.angle_gamma   90.00
#
_symmetry.space_group_name_H-M   'P 1'
#
loop_
_entity.id
_entity.type
_entity.pdbx_description
1 polymer ?
#
loop_
_entity_poly.entity_id
_entity_poly.type
_entity_poly.pdbx_seq_one_letter_code
_entity_poly.pdbx_strand_id
1 'polypeptide(L)'
;MSFISKLAFERYYTHIIIPNQHRIKSFYSSNLFVIDLIFTSSSIVSKFHRLETLILKNLESKYLGNILKYLTLLPHLFLLTIAVVDCKSNKTTLYRQTFSLP
;
A
#
# COMPACT_ATOMS: atom_id res chain seq x y z
N MET A 1 -4.78 -8.25 18.39
CA MET A 1 -4.01 -8.18 17.13
C MET A 1 -3.39 -9.53 16.88
N SER A 2 -3.66 -10.17 15.74
CA SER A 2 -3.03 -11.44 15.38
C SER A 2 -1.65 -11.19 14.76
N PHE A 3 -0.60 -11.76 15.36
CA PHE A 3 0.74 -11.75 14.79
C PHE A 3 0.87 -12.91 13.81
N ILE A 4 0.92 -12.63 12.51
CA ILE A 4 1.29 -13.65 11.52
C ILE A 4 2.81 -13.69 11.43
N SER A 5 3.42 -14.88 11.49
CA SER A 5 4.86 -15.01 11.26
C SER A 5 5.19 -14.69 9.81
N LYS A 6 6.42 -14.24 9.54
CA LYS A 6 6.90 -13.98 8.16
C LYS A 6 6.65 -15.17 7.24
N LEU A 7 6.97 -16.37 7.71
CA LEU A 7 6.83 -17.60 6.94
C LEU A 7 5.36 -17.97 6.68
N ALA A 8 4.47 -17.74 7.64
CA ALA A 8 3.03 -17.92 7.42
C ALA A 8 2.49 -16.90 6.42
N PHE A 9 2.96 -15.66 6.47
CA PHE A 9 2.60 -14.64 5.48
C PHE A 9 3.15 -14.98 4.09
N GLU A 10 4.40 -15.42 3.96
CA GLU A 10 4.97 -15.83 2.67
C GLU A 10 4.17 -16.96 2.03
N ARG A 11 3.75 -17.95 2.83
CA ARG A 11 2.85 -19.02 2.35
C ARG A 11 1.51 -18.46 1.90
N TYR A 12 0.88 -17.62 2.70
CA TYR A 12 -0.40 -16.98 2.33
C TYR A 12 -0.27 -16.12 1.07
N TYR A 13 0.76 -15.30 1.00
CA TYR A 13 1.03 -14.43 -0.14
C TYR A 13 1.25 -15.25 -1.41
N THR A 14 2.07 -16.29 -1.35
CA THR A 14 2.41 -17.12 -2.50
C THR A 14 1.22 -17.94 -3.02
N HIS A 15 0.41 -18.50 -2.13
CA HIS A 15 -0.64 -19.44 -2.52
C HIS A 15 -2.02 -18.79 -2.66
N ILE A 16 -2.27 -17.67 -1.98
CA ILE A 16 -3.58 -17.01 -1.98
C ILE A 16 -3.53 -15.69 -2.73
N ILE A 17 -2.62 -14.78 -2.36
CA ILE A 17 -2.56 -13.44 -2.97
C ILE A 17 -2.04 -13.51 -4.40
N ILE A 18 -0.89 -14.15 -4.64
CA ILE A 18 -0.23 -14.15 -5.95
C ILE A 18 -1.10 -14.72 -7.08
N PRO A 19 -1.85 -15.81 -6.89
CA PRO A 19 -2.70 -16.33 -7.95
C PRO A 19 -3.93 -15.44 -8.21
N ASN A 20 -4.40 -14.70 -7.20
CA ASN A 20 -5.66 -13.98 -7.24
C ASN A 20 -5.52 -12.45 -7.32
N GLN A 21 -4.32 -11.89 -7.37
CA GLN A 21 -4.06 -10.43 -7.36
C GLN A 21 -4.83 -9.67 -8.44
N HIS A 22 -5.02 -10.27 -9.62
CA HIS A 22 -5.81 -9.71 -10.71
C HIS A 22 -7.32 -9.59 -10.42
N ARG A 23 -7.83 -10.24 -9.36
CA ARG A 23 -9.23 -10.22 -8.92
C ARG A 23 -9.45 -9.39 -7.67
N ILE A 24 -8.38 -8.96 -7.00
CA ILE A 24 -8.48 -8.22 -5.74
C ILE A 24 -9.02 -6.82 -6.03
N LYS A 25 -10.21 -6.53 -5.52
CA LYS A 25 -10.86 -5.22 -5.60
C LYS A 25 -10.57 -4.34 -4.39
N SER A 26 -10.41 -4.94 -3.21
CA SER A 26 -10.18 -4.21 -1.98
C SER A 26 -8.97 -4.79 -1.25
N PHE A 27 -8.04 -3.91 -0.90
CA PHE A 27 -6.84 -4.26 -0.16
C PHE A 27 -6.75 -3.41 1.10
N TYR A 28 -6.65 -4.10 2.24
CA TYR A 28 -6.45 -3.49 3.55
C TYR A 28 -5.17 -4.05 4.16
N SER A 29 -4.28 -3.18 4.59
CA SER A 29 -3.13 -3.56 5.40
C SER A 29 -2.84 -2.53 6.47
N SER A 30 -2.58 -3.01 7.68
CA SER A 30 -1.99 -2.24 8.78
C SER A 30 -0.57 -2.72 9.13
N ASN A 31 0.00 -3.59 8.30
CA ASN A 31 1.28 -4.24 8.53
C ASN A 31 2.32 -3.66 7.56
N LEU A 32 3.31 -2.95 8.10
CA LEU A 32 4.38 -2.30 7.34
C LEU A 32 5.15 -3.28 6.44
N PHE A 33 5.41 -4.50 6.89
CA PHE A 33 6.11 -5.51 6.08
C PHE A 33 5.34 -5.86 4.81
N VAL A 34 4.02 -5.98 4.92
CA VAL A 34 3.14 -6.29 3.79
C VAL A 34 3.07 -5.12 2.82
N ILE A 35 2.99 -3.90 3.36
CA ILE A 35 2.97 -2.68 2.56
C ILE A 35 4.28 -2.56 1.79
N ASP A 36 5.43 -2.72 2.46
CA ASP A 36 6.74 -2.66 1.84
C ASP A 36 6.85 -3.70 0.72
N LEU A 37 6.47 -4.96 0.97
CA LEU A 37 6.51 -6.01 -0.05
C LEU A 37 5.71 -5.67 -1.31
N ILE A 38 4.50 -5.14 -1.16
CA ILE A 38 3.62 -4.82 -2.30
C ILE A 38 4.13 -3.58 -3.05
N PHE A 39 4.56 -2.56 -2.32
CA PHE A 39 5.00 -1.27 -2.87
C PHE A 39 6.52 -1.19 -3.08
N THR A 40 7.23 -2.32 -3.13
CA THR A 40 8.66 -2.38 -3.48
C THR A 40 8.91 -2.21 -4.99
N SER A 41 7.96 -2.60 -5.84
CA SER A 41 8.14 -2.61 -7.30
C SER A 41 6.85 -2.30 -8.04
N SER A 42 6.95 -1.51 -9.12
CA SER A 42 5.87 -1.27 -10.06
C SER A 42 5.33 -2.56 -10.70
N SER A 43 6.17 -3.57 -10.87
CA SER A 43 5.77 -4.87 -11.43
C SER A 43 4.87 -5.67 -10.49
N ILE A 44 4.89 -5.39 -9.19
CA ILE A 44 3.99 -6.00 -8.22
C ILE A 44 2.69 -5.20 -8.15
N VAL A 45 2.78 -3.88 -7.99
CA VAL A 45 1.60 -3.02 -7.89
C VAL A 45 0.69 -3.11 -9.12
N SER A 46 1.26 -3.12 -10.33
CA SER A 46 0.50 -3.23 -11.59
C SER A 46 -0.32 -4.53 -11.73
N LYS A 47 0.00 -5.59 -10.97
CA LYS A 47 -0.79 -6.83 -10.98
C LYS A 47 -2.15 -6.66 -10.30
N PHE A 48 -2.29 -5.64 -9.44
CA PHE A 48 -3.54 -5.25 -8.78
C PHE A 48 -4.39 -4.32 -9.66
N HIS A 49 -4.43 -4.55 -10.97
CA HIS A 49 -5.08 -3.62 -11.92
C HIS A 49 -6.59 -3.39 -11.66
N ARG A 50 -7.30 -4.37 -11.04
CA ARG A 50 -8.72 -4.25 -10.66
C ARG A 50 -8.93 -3.67 -9.25
N LEU A 51 -7.87 -3.19 -8.60
CA LEU A 51 -7.98 -2.64 -7.26
C LEU A 51 -8.78 -1.34 -7.30
N GLU A 52 -9.84 -1.33 -6.52
CA GLU A 52 -10.84 -0.26 -6.40
C GLU A 52 -10.68 0.48 -5.07
N THR A 53 -10.29 -0.24 -4.01
CA THR A 53 -10.16 0.27 -2.65
C THR A 53 -8.81 -0.09 -2.05
N LEU A 54 -8.05 0.91 -1.62
CA LEU A 54 -6.76 0.74 -0.94
C LEU A 54 -6.79 1.44 0.43
N ILE A 55 -6.65 0.66 1.49
CA ILE A 55 -6.62 1.15 2.87
C ILE A 55 -5.31 0.73 3.53
N LEU A 56 -4.45 1.70 3.81
CA LEU A 56 -3.17 1.53 4.46
C LEU A 56 -3.20 2.21 5.82
N LYS A 57 -3.01 1.44 6.90
CA LYS A 57 -2.92 1.97 8.26
C LYS A 57 -1.54 1.74 8.85
N ASN A 58 -1.21 2.49 9.89
CA ASN A 58 0.07 2.41 10.58
C ASN A 58 1.27 2.67 9.67
N LEU A 59 1.10 3.55 8.68
CA LEU A 59 2.17 3.89 7.75
C LEU A 59 3.15 4.88 8.39
N GLU A 60 4.45 4.69 8.19
CA GLU A 60 5.42 5.77 8.42
C GLU A 60 5.44 6.72 7.22
N SER A 61 5.53 8.02 7.48
CA SER A 61 5.49 9.10 6.50
C SER A 61 6.51 8.94 5.36
N LYS A 62 7.67 8.34 5.64
CA LYS A 62 8.73 8.09 4.66
C LYS A 62 8.30 7.22 3.47
N TYR A 63 7.30 6.35 3.65
CA TYR A 63 6.80 5.47 2.59
C TYR A 63 5.78 6.14 1.67
N LEU A 64 5.23 7.28 2.08
CA LEU A 64 4.12 7.92 1.39
C LEU A 64 4.47 8.28 -0.06
N GLY A 65 5.65 8.87 -0.28
CA GLY A 65 6.09 9.25 -1.63
C GLY A 65 6.14 8.07 -2.61
N ASN A 66 6.68 6.93 -2.18
CA ASN A 66 6.73 5.72 -3.02
C ASN A 66 5.33 5.16 -3.29
N ILE A 67 4.47 5.11 -2.27
CA ILE A 67 3.09 4.63 -2.43
C ILE A 67 2.35 5.50 -3.44
N LEU A 68 2.38 6.84 -3.25
CA LEU A 68 1.72 7.80 -4.12
C LEU A 68 2.19 7.68 -5.58
N LYS A 69 3.50 7.48 -5.79
CA LYS A 69 4.07 7.26 -7.14
C LYS A 69 3.43 6.06 -7.83
N TYR A 70 3.21 4.96 -7.12
CA TYR A 70 2.66 3.74 -7.70
C TYR A 70 1.13 3.74 -7.84
N LEU A 71 0.41 4.69 -7.23
CA LEU A 71 -1.04 4.80 -7.41
C LEU A 71 -1.45 5.05 -8.86
N THR A 72 -0.58 5.69 -9.64
CA THR A 72 -0.79 5.90 -11.08
C THR A 72 -0.91 4.58 -11.87
N LEU A 73 -0.46 3.46 -11.31
CA LEU A 73 -0.54 2.13 -11.92
C LEU A 73 -1.84 1.39 -11.59
N LEU A 74 -2.75 2.01 -10.82
CA LEU A 74 -3.99 1.40 -10.35
C LEU A 74 -5.19 2.12 -10.98
N PRO A 75 -5.55 1.80 -12.23
CA PRO A 75 -6.48 2.60 -13.04
C PRO A 75 -7.93 2.59 -12.53
N HIS A 76 -8.30 1.62 -11.70
CA HIS A 76 -9.65 1.50 -11.15
C HIS A 76 -9.75 1.96 -9.69
N LEU A 77 -8.66 2.50 -9.12
CA LEU A 77 -8.64 2.93 -7.74
C LEU A 77 -9.50 4.19 -7.56
N PHE A 78 -10.59 4.08 -6.81
CA PHE A 78 -11.47 5.21 -6.51
C PHE A 78 -11.45 5.58 -5.01
N LEU A 79 -11.08 4.64 -4.14
CA LEU A 79 -10.96 4.90 -2.70
C LEU A 79 -9.54 4.62 -2.20
N LEU A 80 -8.92 5.67 -1.66
CA LEU A 80 -7.63 5.61 -0.99
C LEU A 80 -7.78 6.10 0.46
N THR A 81 -7.30 5.32 1.41
CA THR A 81 -7.17 5.75 2.80
C THR A 81 -5.75 5.46 3.28
N ILE A 82 -5.06 6.48 3.75
CA ILE A 82 -3.71 6.35 4.33
C ILE A 82 -3.74 6.95 5.73
N ALA A 83 -3.50 6.12 6.75
CA ALA A 83 -3.35 6.56 8.13
C ALA A 83 -1.88 6.46 8.56
N VAL A 84 -1.26 7.62 8.72
CA VAL A 84 0.16 7.79 9.07
C VAL A 84 0.32 7.91 10.60
N VAL A 85 1.29 7.20 11.19
CA VAL A 85 1.49 7.15 12.65
C VAL A 85 2.49 8.16 13.20
N ASP A 86 3.43 8.64 12.39
CA ASP A 86 4.58 9.46 12.78
C ASP A 86 4.41 10.95 12.37
N CYS A 87 3.18 11.41 12.17
CA CYS A 87 2.85 12.73 11.60
C CYS A 87 3.17 13.95 12.50
N LYS A 88 4.18 13.86 13.37
CA LYS A 88 4.53 14.90 14.35
C LYS A 88 5.50 15.98 13.85
N SER A 89 6.27 15.77 12.77
CA SER A 89 7.36 16.72 12.43
C SER A 89 7.29 17.40 11.06
N ASN A 90 6.51 16.96 10.07
CA ASN A 90 6.57 17.61 8.75
C ASN A 90 5.28 17.52 7.90
N LYS A 91 4.19 18.10 8.39
CA LYS A 91 2.90 18.18 7.66
C LYS A 91 3.06 18.83 6.27
N THR A 92 3.94 19.82 6.14
CA THR A 92 4.22 20.51 4.88
C THR A 92 4.77 19.56 3.81
N THR A 93 5.73 18.69 4.16
CA THR A 93 6.25 17.67 3.24
C THR A 93 5.18 16.68 2.82
N LEU A 94 4.31 16.27 3.75
CA LEU A 94 3.20 15.36 3.46
C LEU A 94 2.22 15.97 2.45
N TYR A 95 1.84 17.23 2.64
CA TYR A 95 0.97 17.94 1.70
C TYR A 95 1.62 18.13 0.34
N ARG A 96 2.91 18.49 0.31
CA ARG A 96 3.67 18.60 -0.96
C ARG A 96 3.68 17.31 -1.75
N GLN A 97 3.95 16.18 -1.10
CA GLN A 97 3.95 14.88 -1.76
C GLN A 97 2.55 14.47 -2.23
N THR A 98 1.52 14.70 -1.41
CA THR A 98 0.14 14.26 -1.70
C THR A 98 -0.48 15.06 -2.85
N PHE A 99 -0.34 16.39 -2.79
CA PHE A 99 -0.97 17.31 -3.73
C PHE A 99 -0.02 17.76 -4.84
N SER A 100 1.20 17.21 -4.89
CA SER A 100 2.25 17.62 -5.84
C SER A 100 2.51 19.14 -5.81
N LEU A 101 2.56 19.71 -4.60
CA LEU A 101 2.77 21.16 -4.40
C LEU A 101 4.26 21.52 -4.44
N PRO A 102 4.61 22.74 -4.91
CA PRO A 102 5.98 23.26 -4.89
C PRO A 102 6.55 23.47 -3.47
#